data_AF-A0A523QFH5-F1
#
_entry.id   AF-A0A523QFH5-F1
#
_cell.length_a   1.000
_cell.length_b   1.000
_cell.length_c   1.000
_cell.angle_alpha   90.00
_cell.angle_beta   90.00
_cell.angle_gamma   90.00
#
_symmetry.space_group_name_H-M   'P 1'
#
loop_
_entity.id
_entity.type
_entity.pdbx_description
1 polymer ?
#
loop_
_entity_poly.entity_id
_entity_poly.type
_entity_poly.pdbx_seq_one_letter_code
_entity_poly.pdbx_strand_id
1 'polypeptide(L)'
;MANEQPIQKYAGAIDELSQARERVEQMRAFISGVSQCLLKPYEFMVSNVSVGFPPEVGAVSGIPTLDANKWPNAQQIAEEIANLHQKYQQVQNAYNALSAAEKNIVDAPPKKE
;
A
#
# COMPACT_ATOMS: atom_id res chain seq x y z
N MET A 1 -17.34 -29.28 6.34
CA MET A 1 -16.37 -28.18 6.40
C MET A 1 -15.09 -28.68 5.77
N ALA A 2 -14.80 -28.26 4.53
CA ALA A 2 -13.59 -28.70 3.86
C ALA A 2 -12.39 -28.06 4.57
N ASN A 3 -11.53 -28.88 5.19
CA ASN A 3 -10.23 -28.42 5.64
C ASN A 3 -9.47 -28.00 4.38
N GLU A 4 -9.40 -26.70 4.11
CA GLU A 4 -8.47 -26.17 3.10
C GLU A 4 -7.08 -26.72 3.39
N GLN A 5 -6.44 -27.25 2.35
CA GLN A 5 -5.13 -27.89 2.48
C GLN A 5 -4.12 -26.85 2.99
N PRO A 6 -3.18 -27.22 3.89
CA PRO A 6 -2.19 -26.28 4.45
C PRO A 6 -1.44 -25.45 3.41
N ILE A 7 -1.12 -26.06 2.26
CA ILE A 7 -0.51 -25.38 1.11
C ILE A 7 -1.40 -24.26 0.55
N GLN A 8 -2.71 -24.48 0.42
CA GLN A 8 -3.65 -23.47 -0.09
C GLN A 8 -3.72 -22.27 0.86
N LYS A 9 -3.69 -22.51 2.17
CA LYS A 9 -3.64 -21.45 3.18
C LYS A 9 -2.34 -20.64 3.10
N TYR A 10 -1.22 -21.32 2.85
CA TYR A 10 0.07 -20.64 2.64
C TYR A 10 0.06 -19.78 1.37
N ALA A 11 -0.42 -20.32 0.25
CA ALA A 11 -0.55 -19.58 -1.01
C ALA A 11 -1.45 -18.34 -0.86
N GLY A 12 -2.62 -18.51 -0.23
CA GLY A 12 -3.52 -17.37 0.04
C GLY A 12 -2.89 -16.31 0.94
N ALA A 13 -2.12 -16.71 1.96
CA ALA A 13 -1.41 -15.75 2.81
C ALA A 13 -0.34 -14.95 2.03
N ILE A 14 0.35 -15.60 1.07
CA ILE A 14 1.33 -14.93 0.19
C ILE A 14 0.64 -13.89 -0.69
N ASP A 15 -0.50 -14.24 -1.29
CA ASP A 15 -1.27 -13.31 -2.12
C ASP A 15 -1.76 -12.10 -1.30
N GLU A 16 -2.27 -12.33 -0.10
CA GLU A 16 -2.69 -11.26 0.80
C GLU A 16 -1.53 -10.36 1.24
N LEU A 17 -0.35 -10.94 1.49
CA LEU A 17 0.86 -10.17 1.78
C LEU A 17 1.28 -9.31 0.58
N SER A 18 1.21 -9.86 -0.64
CA SER A 18 1.51 -9.13 -1.87
C SER A 18 0.59 -7.91 -2.03
N GLN A 19 -0.72 -8.10 -1.83
CA GLN A 19 -1.70 -7.00 -1.88
C GLN A 19 -1.46 -5.93 -0.81
N ALA A 20 -1.07 -6.34 0.41
CA ALA A 20 -0.75 -5.40 1.48
C ALA A 20 0.50 -4.57 1.14
N ARG A 21 1.54 -5.18 0.55
CA ARG A 21 2.73 -4.48 0.06
C ARG A 21 2.38 -3.47 -1.03
N GLU A 22 1.56 -3.88 -1.99
CA GLU A 22 1.15 -3.00 -3.09
C GLU A 22 0.42 -1.75 -2.57
N ARG A 23 -0.49 -1.89 -1.59
CA ARG A 23 -1.18 -0.75 -0.97
C ARG A 23 -0.23 0.22 -0.29
N VAL A 24 0.73 -0.29 0.49
CA VAL A 24 1.75 0.55 1.14
C VAL A 24 2.61 1.27 0.10
N GLU A 25 3.00 0.60 -0.99
CA GLU A 25 3.80 1.22 -2.06
C GLU A 25 2.99 2.27 -2.84
N GLN A 26 1.73 2.01 -3.16
CA GLN A 26 0.84 3.01 -3.78
C GLN A 26 0.70 4.25 -2.90
N MET A 27 0.52 4.05 -1.58
CA MET A 27 0.45 5.16 -0.62
C MET A 27 1.77 5.94 -0.56
N ARG A 28 2.92 5.25 -0.51
CA ARG A 28 4.25 5.87 -0.55
C ARG A 28 4.46 6.67 -1.83
N ALA A 29 4.12 6.11 -2.99
CA ALA A 29 4.26 6.76 -4.28
C ALA A 29 3.42 8.03 -4.36
N PHE A 30 2.18 7.97 -3.86
CA PHE A 30 1.30 9.14 -3.77
C PHE A 30 1.87 10.24 -2.87
N ILE A 31 2.27 9.89 -1.63
CA ILE A 31 2.88 10.86 -0.69
C ILE A 31 4.15 11.47 -1.29
N SER A 32 5.00 10.66 -1.93
CA SER A 32 6.21 11.12 -2.59
C SER A 32 5.91 12.07 -3.76
N GLY A 33 4.92 11.75 -4.61
CA GLY A 33 4.49 12.60 -5.71
C GLY A 33 3.99 13.97 -5.24
N VAL A 34 3.16 14.00 -4.19
CA VAL A 34 2.72 15.26 -3.58
C VAL A 34 3.91 16.02 -2.97
N SER A 35 4.81 15.32 -2.28
CA SER A 35 6.00 15.94 -1.69
C SER A 35 6.88 16.61 -2.73
N GLN A 36 7.05 15.98 -3.91
CA GLN A 36 7.75 16.58 -5.04
C GLN A 36 7.02 17.81 -5.60
N CYS A 37 5.69 17.77 -5.67
CA CYS A 37 4.90 18.93 -6.11
C CYS A 37 5.02 20.11 -5.13
N LEU A 38 5.09 19.83 -3.83
CA LEU A 38 5.30 20.86 -2.80
C LEU A 38 6.67 21.55 -2.89
N LEU A 39 7.66 20.96 -3.56
CA LEU A 39 8.92 21.64 -3.89
C LEU A 39 8.76 22.72 -4.97
N LYS A 40 7.66 22.67 -5.74
CA LYS A 40 7.30 23.64 -6.78
C LYS A 40 5.87 24.16 -6.53
N PRO A 41 5.64 24.87 -5.41
CA PRO A 41 4.29 25.16 -4.91
C PRO A 41 3.45 26.03 -5.86
N TYR A 42 4.07 26.80 -6.74
CA TYR A 42 3.39 27.63 -7.75
C TYR A 42 2.89 26.83 -8.98
N GLU A 43 3.31 25.56 -9.10
CA GLU A 43 2.94 24.63 -10.18
C GLU A 43 2.06 23.49 -9.65
N PHE A 44 1.37 23.69 -8.52
CA PHE A 44 0.58 22.66 -7.85
C PHE A 44 -0.69 23.24 -7.24
N MET A 45 -1.79 22.49 -7.32
CA MET A 45 -3.08 22.92 -6.78
C MET A 45 -3.77 21.79 -6.01
N VAL A 46 -4.58 22.17 -5.02
CA VAL A 46 -5.50 21.25 -4.34
C VAL A 46 -6.92 21.49 -4.85
N SER A 47 -7.50 20.52 -5.56
CA SER A 47 -8.67 20.72 -6.44
C SER A 47 -10.01 20.85 -5.71
N ASN A 48 -10.13 20.32 -4.50
CA ASN A 48 -11.37 20.29 -3.71
C ASN A 48 -11.35 21.23 -2.49
N VAL A 49 -10.38 22.17 -2.44
CA VAL A 49 -10.23 23.13 -1.35
C VAL A 49 -10.27 24.55 -1.90
N SER A 50 -11.21 25.36 -1.42
CA SER A 50 -11.37 26.76 -1.85
C SER A 50 -10.64 27.71 -0.90
N VAL A 51 -9.37 27.99 -1.20
CA VAL A 51 -8.53 28.98 -0.47
C VAL A 51 -8.15 30.19 -1.32
N GLY A 52 -8.77 30.35 -2.49
CA GLY A 52 -8.47 31.45 -3.41
C GLY A 52 -7.24 31.21 -4.28
N PHE A 53 -7.04 29.98 -4.77
CA PHE A 53 -6.02 29.71 -5.78
C PHE A 53 -6.21 30.63 -7.00
N PRO A 54 -5.13 31.18 -7.57
CA PRO A 54 -5.23 32.06 -8.73
C PRO A 54 -5.90 31.32 -9.91
N PRO A 55 -6.80 31.98 -10.67
CA PRO A 55 -7.51 31.35 -11.79
C PRO A 55 -6.56 30.79 -12.85
N GLU A 56 -5.36 31.38 -13.00
CA GLU A 56 -4.37 30.94 -13.97
C GLU A 56 -3.87 29.52 -13.65
N VAL A 57 -3.79 29.13 -12.38
CA VAL A 57 -3.35 27.78 -11.96
C VAL A 57 -4.41 26.73 -12.30
N GLY A 58 -5.69 27.09 -12.24
CA GLY A 58 -6.80 26.20 -12.62
C GLY A 58 -7.00 26.07 -14.14
N ALA A 59 -6.53 27.04 -14.92
CA ALA A 59 -6.72 27.10 -16.38
C ALA A 59 -5.56 26.48 -17.19
N VAL A 60 -4.40 26.26 -16.57
CA VAL A 60 -3.26 25.63 -17.25
C VAL A 60 -3.45 24.11 -17.31
N SER A 61 -3.65 23.60 -18.52
CA SER A 61 -3.65 22.16 -18.79
C SER A 61 -2.32 21.53 -18.39
N GLY A 62 -2.36 20.49 -17.55
CA GLY A 62 -1.19 19.70 -17.15
C GLY A 62 -0.57 20.07 -15.80
N ILE A 63 -1.14 21.01 -15.04
CA ILE A 63 -0.71 21.25 -13.66
C ILE A 63 -1.10 20.05 -12.78
N PRO A 64 -0.17 19.45 -12.02
CA PRO A 64 -0.49 18.43 -11.03
C PRO A 64 -1.51 18.94 -10.01
N THR A 65 -2.60 18.21 -9.84
CA THR A 65 -3.65 18.52 -8.87
C THR A 65 -3.81 17.41 -7.84
N LEU A 66 -3.90 17.77 -6.57
CA LEU A 66 -4.24 16.87 -5.47
C LEU A 66 -5.70 17.04 -5.06
N ASP A 67 -6.43 15.94 -4.98
CA ASP A 67 -7.68 15.90 -4.22
C ASP A 67 -7.34 15.70 -2.73
N ALA A 68 -7.66 16.68 -1.88
CA ALA A 68 -7.36 16.62 -0.45
C ALA A 68 -8.01 15.42 0.24
N ASN A 69 -9.13 14.89 -0.27
CA ASN A 69 -9.77 13.70 0.30
C ASN A 69 -8.94 12.43 0.09
N LYS A 70 -8.01 12.45 -0.87
CA LYS A 70 -7.07 11.36 -1.13
C LYS A 70 -5.80 11.47 -0.28
N TRP A 71 -5.60 12.58 0.44
CA TRP A 71 -4.48 12.72 1.35
C TRP A 71 -4.66 11.79 2.55
N PRO A 72 -3.79 10.77 2.73
CA PRO A 72 -3.96 9.84 3.82
C PRO A 72 -3.67 10.55 5.15
N ASN A 73 -4.51 10.30 6.15
CA ASN A 73 -4.25 10.74 7.51
C ASN A 73 -3.33 9.75 8.25
N ALA A 74 -2.82 10.16 9.41
CA ALA A 74 -1.88 9.35 10.19
C ALA A 74 -2.44 7.97 10.58
N GLN A 75 -3.74 7.88 10.85
CA GLN A 75 -4.40 6.61 11.17
C GLN A 75 -4.41 5.67 9.97
N GLN A 76 -4.77 6.15 8.78
CA GLN A 76 -4.77 5.34 7.54
C GLN A 76 -3.38 4.83 7.21
N ILE A 77 -2.34 5.66 7.39
CA ILE A 77 -0.94 5.24 7.20
C ILE A 77 -0.59 4.12 8.19
N ALA A 78 -0.91 4.31 9.47
CA ALA A 78 -0.63 3.32 10.51
C ALA A 78 -1.37 1.99 10.28
N GLU A 79 -2.63 2.05 9.85
CA GLU A 79 -3.46 0.88 9.54
C GLU A 79 -2.87 0.04 8.40
N GLU A 80 -2.42 0.66 7.30
CA GLU A 80 -1.82 -0.08 6.19
C GLU A 80 -0.47 -0.71 6.57
N ILE A 81 0.36 0.00 7.35
CA ILE A 81 1.62 -0.54 7.87
C ILE A 81 1.36 -1.70 8.84
N ALA A 82 0.41 -1.55 9.76
CA ALA A 82 0.03 -2.59 10.70
C ALA A 82 -0.53 -3.82 9.97
N ASN A 83 -1.38 -3.63 8.96
CA ASN A 83 -1.90 -4.68 8.10
C ASN A 83 -0.76 -5.43 7.40
N LEU A 84 0.21 -4.72 6.82
CA LEU A 84 1.40 -5.34 6.21
C LEU A 84 2.18 -6.21 7.22
N HIS A 85 2.43 -5.70 8.43
CA HIS A 85 3.10 -6.47 9.49
C HIS A 85 2.29 -7.73 9.89
N GLN A 86 0.98 -7.61 9.99
CA GLN A 86 0.09 -8.72 10.29
C GLN A 86 0.13 -9.78 9.19
N LYS A 87 0.07 -9.38 7.91
CA LYS A 87 0.16 -10.33 6.78
C LYS A 87 1.48 -11.08 6.74
N TYR A 88 2.59 -10.41 7.06
CA TYR A 88 3.88 -11.08 7.24
C TYR A 88 3.85 -12.18 8.30
N GLN A 89 3.26 -11.89 9.46
CA GLN A 89 3.12 -12.87 10.53
C GLN A 89 2.21 -14.04 10.10
N GLN A 90 1.14 -13.75 9.37
CA GLN A 90 0.23 -14.77 8.84
C GLN A 90 0.94 -15.72 7.87
N VAL A 91 1.73 -15.19 6.93
CA VAL A 91 2.57 -16.00 6.03
C VAL A 91 3.54 -16.87 6.82
N GLN A 92 4.25 -16.30 7.80
CA GLN A 92 5.19 -17.06 8.62
C GLN A 92 4.51 -18.19 9.40
N ASN A 93 3.34 -17.91 9.98
CA ASN A 93 2.56 -18.91 10.71
C ASN A 93 2.04 -20.01 9.78
N ALA A 94 1.54 -19.65 8.59
CA ALA A 94 1.07 -20.59 7.59
C ALA A 94 2.21 -21.50 7.09
N TYR A 95 3.39 -20.93 6.81
CA TYR A 95 4.57 -21.70 6.45
C TYR A 95 5.01 -22.63 7.58
N ASN A 96 5.03 -22.16 8.83
CA ASN A 96 5.44 -22.97 9.97
C ASN A 96 4.53 -24.18 10.17
N ALA A 97 3.23 -24.05 9.85
CA ALA A 97 2.24 -25.11 9.94
C ALA A 97 2.36 -26.19 8.83
N LEU A 98 3.11 -25.93 7.75
CA LEU A 98 3.39 -26.92 6.72
C LEU A 98 4.29 -28.06 7.26
N SER A 99 4.01 -29.27 6.81
CA SER A 99 4.90 -30.43 7.03
C SER A 99 6.23 -30.27 6.31
N ALA A 100 7.23 -31.07 6.68
CA ALA A 100 8.55 -31.04 6.03
C ALA A 100 8.48 -31.34 4.52
N ALA A 101 7.60 -32.27 4.12
CA ALA A 101 7.39 -32.60 2.70
C ALA A 101 6.78 -31.42 1.93
N GLU A 102 5.82 -30.71 2.53
CA GLU A 102 5.19 -29.54 1.92
C GLU A 102 6.14 -28.34 1.84
N LYS A 103 6.99 -28.13 2.86
CA LYS A 103 8.03 -27.09 2.85
C LYS A 103 9.07 -27.29 1.74
N ASN A 104 9.29 -28.53 1.29
CA ASN A 104 10.24 -28.81 0.21
C ASN A 104 9.70 -28.48 -1.19
N ILE A 105 8.40 -28.22 -1.32
CA ILE A 105 7.74 -27.96 -2.62
C ILE A 105 7.16 -26.54 -2.73
N VAL A 106 7.37 -25.69 -1.72
CA VAL A 106 6.98 -24.28 -1.74
C VAL A 106 8.20 -23.40 -1.45
N ASP A 107 8.19 -22.18 -1.96
CA ASP A 107 9.22 -21.20 -1.62
C ASP A 107 9.08 -20.77 -0.15
N ALA A 108 10.22 -20.47 0.47
CA ALA A 108 10.26 -19.93 1.82
C ALA A 108 9.58 -18.54 1.88
N PRO A 109 9.06 -18.13 3.05
CA PRO A 109 8.48 -16.81 3.23
C PRO A 109 9.44 -15.70 2.81
N PRO A 110 8.95 -14.65 2.13
CA PRO A 110 9.80 -13.53 1.75
C PRO A 110 10.34 -12.83 3.00
N LYS A 111 11.57 -12.30 2.91
CA LYS A 111 12.19 -11.56 4.02
C LYS A 111 11.54 -10.18 4.17
N LYS A 112 11.55 -9.67 5.41
CA LYS A 112 11.26 -8.25 5.70
C LYS A 112 12.34 -7.40 5.04
N GLU A 113 11.95 -6.58 4.08
CA GLU A 113 12.78 -5.56 3.40
C GLU A 113 12.27 -4.18 3.78
#